data_AF-A0A6N2ECR1-F1
#
_entry.id   AF-A0A6N2ECR1-F1
#
_cell.length_a   1.000
_cell.length_b   1.000
_cell.length_c   1.000
_cell.angle_alpha   90.00
_cell.angle_beta   90.00
_cell.angle_gamma   90.00
#
_symmetry.space_group_name_H-M   'P 1'
#
loop_
_entity.id
_entity.type
_entity.pdbx_description
1 polymer ?
#
loop_
_entity_poly.entity_id
_entity_poly.type
_entity_poly.pdbx_seq_one_letter_code
_entity_poly.pdbx_strand_id
1 'polypeptide(L)'
;MRNPYFSYRGDPDVSLIPRERTPFIDTAGAGFVRRGMFQFHNDELYTIILNLNPSIMDFYTMYTTMTERYGEPLRLDPSHVVWEDELTRISLERPLTVKYLDIEIFHTLRQAGEIEQSLRTLSRESFLEEF
;
A
#
# COMPACT_ATOMS: atom_id res chain seq x y z
N MET A 1 -21.47 -5.78 -9.44
CA MET A 1 -20.63 -5.71 -10.65
C MET A 1 -19.42 -6.62 -10.41
N ARG A 2 -19.24 -7.70 -11.16
CA ARG A 2 -18.22 -8.74 -10.89
C ARG A 2 -16.93 -8.37 -11.65
N ASN A 3 -15.86 -8.02 -10.94
CA ASN A 3 -14.57 -7.71 -11.55
C ASN A 3 -13.88 -9.03 -11.97
N PRO A 4 -13.46 -9.21 -13.25
CA PRO A 4 -12.85 -10.45 -13.72
C PRO A 4 -11.46 -10.72 -13.11
N TYR A 5 -10.81 -9.73 -12.50
CA TYR A 5 -9.45 -9.85 -11.99
C TYR A 5 -9.35 -10.14 -10.50
N PHE A 6 -10.43 -10.01 -9.72
CA PHE A 6 -10.40 -10.16 -8.25
C PHE A 6 -11.58 -10.99 -7.74
N SER A 7 -11.30 -11.90 -6.80
CA SER A 7 -12.29 -12.80 -6.18
C SER A 7 -12.64 -12.39 -4.74
N TYR A 8 -12.99 -11.11 -4.54
CA TYR A 8 -13.43 -10.61 -3.23
C TYR A 8 -14.88 -11.01 -2.92
N ARG A 9 -15.15 -11.49 -1.71
CA ARG A 9 -16.48 -11.97 -1.27
C ARG A 9 -17.12 -11.20 -0.11
N GLY A 10 -16.47 -10.15 0.41
CA GLY A 10 -16.91 -9.43 1.61
C GLY A 10 -16.37 -10.03 2.92
N ASP A 11 -16.42 -9.25 4.01
CA ASP A 11 -15.94 -9.67 5.33
C ASP A 11 -16.92 -10.62 6.04
N PRO A 12 -16.44 -11.71 6.68
CA PRO A 12 -17.15 -12.38 7.76
C PRO A 12 -17.13 -11.48 9.01
N ASP A 13 -18.28 -11.33 9.65
CA ASP A 13 -18.50 -10.39 10.77
C ASP A 13 -17.58 -10.57 12.00
N VAL A 14 -17.33 -9.41 12.63
CA VAL A 14 -16.85 -9.08 14.00
C VAL A 14 -15.43 -9.47 14.51
N SER A 15 -14.61 -8.44 14.79
CA SER A 15 -13.49 -8.39 15.74
C SER A 15 -13.69 -7.28 16.80
N LEU A 16 -13.32 -7.54 18.06
CA LEU A 16 -13.57 -6.67 19.23
C LEU A 16 -12.36 -5.80 19.64
N ILE A 17 -11.52 -5.37 18.69
CA ILE A 17 -10.34 -4.55 19.01
C ILE A 17 -10.66 -3.07 18.73
N PRO A 18 -10.48 -2.16 19.71
CA PRO A 18 -10.63 -0.72 19.52
C PRO A 18 -9.40 -0.15 18.80
N ARG A 19 -9.26 -0.54 17.54
CA ARG A 19 -8.46 0.19 16.56
C ARG A 19 -9.47 0.59 15.49
N GLU A 20 -9.42 1.84 15.04
CA GLU A 20 -10.20 2.26 13.88
C GLU A 20 -9.96 1.23 12.77
N ARG A 21 -11.00 0.47 12.40
CA ARG A 21 -10.87 -0.56 11.40
C ARG A 21 -10.71 0.13 10.06
N THR A 22 -9.47 0.37 9.71
CA THR A 22 -9.06 0.70 8.37
C THR A 22 -9.52 -0.43 7.44
N PRO A 23 -10.43 -0.20 6.49
CA PRO A 23 -10.84 -1.25 5.58
C PRO A 23 -9.60 -1.82 4.88
N PHE A 24 -9.43 -3.14 4.96
CA PHE A 24 -8.33 -3.87 4.35
C PHE A 24 -8.91 -4.98 3.49
N ILE A 25 -8.74 -4.86 2.18
CA ILE A 25 -9.19 -5.89 1.25
C ILE A 25 -7.96 -6.67 0.80
N ASP A 26 -7.96 -7.96 1.11
CA ASP A 26 -6.97 -8.92 0.61
C ASP A 26 -7.69 -9.97 -0.23
N THR A 27 -7.33 -10.05 -1.50
CA THR A 27 -8.01 -10.95 -2.43
C THR A 27 -7.03 -11.61 -3.36
N ALA A 28 -7.28 -12.91 -3.59
CA ALA A 28 -6.70 -13.60 -4.72
C ALA A 28 -7.16 -12.94 -6.03
N GLY A 29 -6.22 -12.81 -6.96
CA GLY A 29 -6.50 -12.35 -8.31
C GLY A 29 -6.71 -13.51 -9.28
N ALA A 30 -7.00 -13.17 -10.53
CA ALA A 30 -7.05 -14.11 -11.64
C ALA A 30 -6.20 -13.62 -12.82
N GLY A 31 -5.55 -14.57 -13.52
CA GLY A 31 -4.73 -14.27 -14.70
C GLY A 31 -3.46 -13.49 -14.36
N PHE A 32 -3.42 -12.21 -14.77
CA PHE A 32 -2.26 -11.32 -14.64
C PHE A 32 -1.97 -10.89 -13.20
N VAL A 33 -2.99 -10.83 -12.35
CA VAL A 33 -2.85 -10.48 -10.93
C VAL A 33 -2.98 -11.76 -10.11
N ARG A 34 -1.98 -12.06 -9.28
CA ARG A 34 -2.03 -13.18 -8.32
C ARG A 34 -2.76 -12.79 -7.04
N ARG A 35 -2.51 -11.57 -6.56
CA ARG A 35 -3.05 -11.06 -5.30
C ARG A 35 -3.11 -9.54 -5.32
N GLY A 36 -4.22 -8.99 -4.86
CA GLY A 36 -4.39 -7.56 -4.62
C GLY A 36 -4.62 -7.30 -3.14
N MET A 37 -3.93 -6.30 -2.60
CA MET A 37 -4.15 -5.77 -1.27
C MET A 37 -4.52 -4.29 -1.41
N PHE A 38 -5.59 -3.87 -0.77
CA PHE A 38 -6.11 -2.51 -0.82
C PHE A 38 -6.32 -2.02 0.60
N GLN A 39 -5.75 -0.87 0.92
CA GLN A 39 -5.89 -0.25 2.23
C GLN A 39 -6.54 1.11 2.07
N PHE A 40 -7.53 1.36 2.91
CA PHE A 40 -8.30 2.60 2.90
C PHE A 40 -7.96 3.46 4.11
N HIS A 41 -8.39 4.71 4.20
CA HIS A 41 -8.31 5.53 5.40
C HIS A 41 -9.43 6.55 5.29
N ASN A 42 -10.32 6.64 6.29
CA ASN A 42 -11.53 7.46 6.22
C ASN A 42 -12.33 7.25 4.91
N ASP A 43 -12.50 5.98 4.52
CA ASP A 43 -13.16 5.55 3.28
C ASP A 43 -12.45 5.92 1.96
N GLU A 44 -11.25 6.51 2.01
CA GLU A 44 -10.43 6.82 0.85
C GLU A 44 -9.33 5.78 0.63
N LEU A 45 -9.07 5.37 -0.62
CA LEU A 45 -8.05 4.38 -0.94
C LEU A 45 -6.65 5.02 -0.86
N TYR A 46 -5.83 4.60 0.10
CA TYR A 46 -4.50 5.19 0.29
C TYR A 46 -3.36 4.30 -0.19
N THR A 47 -3.54 2.97 -0.27
CA THR A 47 -2.51 2.06 -0.76
C THR A 47 -3.10 0.91 -1.55
N ILE A 48 -2.45 0.58 -2.66
CA ILE A 48 -2.69 -0.66 -3.41
C ILE A 48 -1.37 -1.42 -3.53
N ILE A 49 -1.41 -2.73 -3.32
CA ILE A 49 -0.29 -3.62 -3.63
C ILE A 49 -0.80 -4.74 -4.52
N LEU A 50 -0.32 -4.77 -5.76
CA LEU A 50 -0.64 -5.79 -6.73
C LEU A 50 0.58 -6.70 -6.94
N ASN A 51 0.44 -7.96 -6.55
CA ASN A 51 1.41 -9.00 -6.92
C ASN A 51 0.97 -9.58 -8.27
N LEU A 52 1.74 -9.31 -9.31
CA LEU A 52 1.44 -9.79 -10.65
C LEU A 52 1.97 -11.21 -10.85
N ASN A 53 1.59 -11.83 -11.96
CA ASN A 53 2.00 -13.18 -12.30
C ASN A 53 3.27 -13.18 -13.18
N PRO A 54 4.47 -13.42 -12.62
CA PRO A 54 5.72 -13.46 -13.39
C PRO A 54 5.78 -14.56 -14.45
N SER A 55 4.86 -15.53 -14.42
CA SER A 55 4.76 -16.58 -15.45
C SER A 55 4.02 -16.12 -16.71
N ILE A 56 3.32 -14.98 -16.64
CA ILE A 56 2.50 -14.42 -17.73
C ILE A 56 3.06 -13.09 -18.22
N MET A 57 3.68 -12.33 -17.32
CA MET A 57 4.20 -10.99 -17.57
C MET A 57 5.56 -10.85 -16.92
N ASP A 58 6.44 -10.05 -17.49
CA ASP A 58 7.78 -9.79 -16.96
C ASP A 58 7.95 -8.34 -16.50
N PHE A 59 9.01 -8.12 -15.73
CA PHE A 59 9.33 -6.82 -15.16
C PHE A 59 9.63 -5.76 -16.22
N TYR A 60 10.33 -6.14 -17.30
CA TYR A 60 10.72 -5.19 -18.32
C TYR A 60 9.49 -4.69 -19.09
N THR A 61 8.58 -5.58 -19.48
CA THR A 61 7.30 -5.21 -20.09
C THR A 61 6.50 -4.24 -19.20
N MET A 62 6.42 -4.50 -17.89
CA MET A 62 5.75 -3.58 -16.97
C MET A 62 6.47 -2.24 -16.87
N TYR A 63 7.79 -2.26 -16.75
CA TYR A 63 8.62 -1.06 -16.71
C TYR A 63 8.39 -0.18 -17.95
N THR A 64 8.53 -0.74 -19.15
CA THR A 64 8.35 0.03 -20.39
C THR A 64 6.93 0.58 -20.50
N THR A 65 5.91 -0.22 -20.17
CA THR A 65 4.51 0.21 -20.18
C THR A 65 4.27 1.38 -19.22
N MET A 66 4.88 1.34 -18.04
CA MET A 66 4.73 2.41 -17.04
C MET A 66 5.51 3.65 -17.45
N THR A 67 6.71 3.51 -18.02
CA THR A 67 7.47 4.64 -18.56
C THR A 67 6.75 5.32 -19.72
N GLU A 68 6.14 4.56 -20.63
CA GLU A 68 5.32 5.11 -21.72
C GLU A 68 4.11 5.90 -21.19
N ARG A 69 3.53 5.45 -20.07
CA ARG A 69 2.32 6.05 -19.50
C ARG A 69 2.59 7.24 -18.57
N TYR A 70 3.62 7.15 -17.75
CA TYR A 70 3.90 8.10 -16.67
C TYR A 70 5.18 8.92 -16.90
N GLY A 71 5.91 8.66 -17.99
CA GLY A 71 7.20 9.28 -18.28
C GLY A 71 8.36 8.59 -17.58
N GLU A 72 9.52 9.24 -17.61
CA GLU A 72 10.73 8.72 -16.98
C GLU A 72 10.54 8.57 -15.46
N PRO A 73 11.01 7.47 -14.86
CA PRO A 73 10.89 7.27 -13.42
C PRO A 73 11.76 8.28 -12.65
N LEU A 74 11.25 8.73 -11.51
CA LEU A 74 12.00 9.58 -10.59
C LEU A 74 13.21 8.83 -10.01
N ARG A 75 13.06 7.53 -9.77
CA ARG A 75 14.15 6.67 -9.25
C ARG A 75 14.14 5.31 -9.94
N LEU A 76 15.33 4.85 -10.30
CA LEU A 76 15.55 3.54 -10.90
C LEU A 76 16.76 2.88 -10.21
N ASP A 77 16.53 1.75 -9.58
CA ASP A 77 17.60 0.90 -9.07
C ASP A 77 17.34 -0.59 -9.41
N PRO A 78 18.31 -1.49 -9.19
CA PRO A 78 18.17 -2.90 -9.57
C PRO A 78 16.98 -3.62 -8.94
N SER A 79 16.47 -3.13 -7.80
CA SER A 79 15.40 -3.76 -7.02
C SER A 79 14.02 -3.16 -7.30
N HIS A 80 13.95 -1.86 -7.59
CA HIS A 80 12.68 -1.18 -7.83
C HIS A 80 12.78 0.09 -8.68
N VAL A 81 11.65 0.48 -9.26
CA VAL A 81 11.45 1.70 -10.05
C VAL A 81 10.33 2.51 -9.41
N VAL A 82 10.46 3.84 -9.41
CA VAL A 82 9.48 4.75 -8.78
C VAL A 82 9.10 5.85 -9.74
N TRP A 83 7.79 6.05 -9.90
CA TRP A 83 7.16 7.24 -10.45
C TRP A 83 6.44 7.96 -9.32
N GLU A 84 6.59 9.28 -9.25
CA GLU A 84 6.02 10.07 -8.16
C GLU A 84 5.66 11.45 -8.71
N ASP A 85 4.46 11.92 -8.37
CA ASP A 85 4.02 13.30 -8.57
C ASP A 85 3.65 13.93 -7.21
N GLU A 86 2.95 15.05 -7.22
CA GLU A 86 2.58 15.76 -5.97
C GLU A 86 1.56 15.00 -5.12
N LEU A 87 0.77 14.11 -5.73
CA LEU A 87 -0.37 13.46 -5.07
C LEU A 87 -0.11 11.97 -4.82
N THR A 88 0.62 11.32 -5.71
CA THR A 88 0.69 9.86 -5.77
C THR A 88 2.09 9.36 -6.06
N ARG A 89 2.40 8.21 -5.47
CA ARG A 89 3.62 7.46 -5.74
C ARG A 89 3.26 6.07 -6.23
N ILE A 90 3.87 5.68 -7.35
CA ILE A 90 3.76 4.34 -7.91
C ILE A 90 5.14 3.69 -7.92
N SER A 91 5.26 2.47 -7.42
CA SER A 91 6.50 1.70 -7.52
C SER A 91 6.31 0.36 -8.21
N LEU A 92 7.32 -0.04 -8.99
CA LEU A 92 7.44 -1.37 -9.56
C LEU A 92 8.64 -2.07 -8.93
N GLU A 93 8.41 -3.15 -8.20
CA GLU A 93 9.41 -3.89 -7.43
C GLU A 93 9.60 -5.30 -7.98
N ARG A 94 10.82 -5.82 -7.90
CA ARG A 94 11.09 -7.22 -8.24
C ARG A 94 10.49 -8.16 -7.18
N PRO A 95 9.97 -9.34 -7.56
CA PRO A 95 9.99 -9.91 -8.91
C PRO A 95 8.96 -9.28 -9.88
N LEU A 96 7.74 -8.95 -9.43
CA LEU A 96 6.74 -8.26 -10.23
C LEU A 96 5.59 -7.72 -9.36
N THR A 97 5.90 -6.72 -8.55
CA THR A 97 4.94 -6.10 -7.63
C THR A 97 4.75 -4.64 -7.98
N VAL A 98 3.51 -4.22 -8.17
CA VAL A 98 3.15 -2.81 -8.36
C VAL A 98 2.55 -2.29 -7.06
N LYS A 99 3.03 -1.15 -6.58
CA LYS A 99 2.44 -0.44 -5.45
C LYS A 99 1.95 0.94 -5.88
N TYR A 100 0.84 1.34 -5.30
CA TYR A 100 0.31 2.70 -5.32
C TYR A 100 0.27 3.22 -3.89
N LEU A 101 0.57 4.49 -3.72
CA LEU A 101 0.51 5.21 -2.47
C LEU A 101 -0.05 6.60 -2.71
N ASP A 102 -1.06 6.97 -1.93
CA ASP A 102 -1.50 8.36 -1.77
C ASP A 102 -0.56 9.09 -0.80
N ILE A 103 0.09 10.15 -1.27
CA ILE A 103 1.14 10.85 -0.53
C ILE A 103 0.57 11.63 0.65
N GLU A 104 -0.58 12.29 0.47
CA GLU A 104 -1.20 13.13 1.50
C GLU A 104 -1.67 12.30 2.69
N ILE A 105 -2.39 11.21 2.40
CA ILE A 105 -2.85 10.29 3.44
C ILE A 105 -1.65 9.62 4.12
N PHE A 106 -0.62 9.23 3.37
CA PHE A 106 0.59 8.65 3.94
C PHE A 106 1.28 9.59 4.93
N HIS A 107 1.43 10.87 4.58
CA HIS A 107 2.03 11.85 5.47
C HIS A 107 1.19 12.08 6.73
N THR A 108 -0.13 12.16 6.59
CA THR A 108 -1.06 12.30 7.72
C THR A 108 -0.93 11.13 8.70
N LEU A 109 -0.95 9.89 8.18
CA LEU A 109 -0.80 8.67 8.99
C LEU A 109 0.57 8.60 9.66
N ARG A 110 1.63 9.01 8.96
CA ARG A 110 2.99 9.03 9.51
C ARG A 110 3.11 10.02 10.67
N GLN A 111 2.59 11.23 10.53
CA GLN A 111 2.62 12.24 11.59
C GLN A 111 1.84 11.78 12.83
N ALA A 112 0.64 11.22 12.63
CA ALA A 112 -0.16 10.65 13.72
C ALA A 112 0.60 9.55 14.48
N GLY A 113 1.29 8.66 13.76
CA GLY A 113 2.11 7.61 14.35
C GLY A 113 3.32 8.12 15.14
N GLU A 114 4.02 9.13 14.63
CA GLU A 114 5.15 9.77 15.32
C GLU A 114 4.70 10.48 16.63
N ILE A 115 3.53 11.12 16.61
CA ILE A 115 2.92 11.73 17.81
C ILE A 115 2.56 10.65 18.85
N GLU A 116 1.91 9.55 18.44
CA GLU A 116 1.54 8.46 19.35
C GLU A 116 2.76 7.82 20.02
N GLN A 117 3.83 7.57 19.25
CA GLN A 117 5.09 7.03 19.79
C GLN A 117 5.74 7.98 20.79
N SER A 118 5.72 9.28 20.51
CA SER A 118 6.27 10.31 21.39
C SER A 118 5.50 10.36 22.72
N LEU A 119 4.16 10.34 22.68
CA LEU A 119 3.31 10.31 23.87
C LEU A 119 3.52 9.04 24.71
N ARG A 120 3.67 7.87 24.07
CA ARG A 120 3.98 6.62 24.76
C ARG A 120 5.35 6.65 25.44
N THR A 121 6.33 7.30 24.82
CA THR A 121 7.68 7.45 25.38
C THR A 121 7.65 8.35 26.61
N LEU A 122 7.00 9.52 26.50
CA LEU A 122 6.81 10.43 27.64
C LEU A 122 6.04 9.77 28.79
N SER A 123 4.95 9.07 28.49
CA SER A 123 4.16 8.36 29.52
C SER A 123 4.99 7.27 30.23
N ARG A 124 5.88 6.59 29.50
CA ARG A 124 6.78 5.60 30.09
C ARG A 124 7.84 6.26 30.98
N GLU A 125 8.42 7.37 30.53
CA GLU A 125 9.42 8.12 31.31
C GLU A 125 8.79 8.68 32.59
N SER A 126 7.62 9.33 32.51
CA SER A 126 6.91 9.84 33.68
C SER A 126 6.53 8.73 34.68
N PHE A 127 6.12 7.55 34.20
CA PHE A 127 5.86 6.41 35.08
C PHE A 127 7.13 5.89 35.79
N LEU A 128 8.28 5.93 35.11
CA LEU A 128 9.55 5.51 35.70
C LEU A 128 10.11 6.53 36.70
N GLU A 129 9.76 7.82 36.58
CA GLU A 129 10.11 8.87 37.54
C GLU A 129 9.27 8.81 38.83
N GLU A 130 8.15 8.09 38.83
CA GLU A 130 7.29 7.89 40.00
C GLU A 130 7.81 6.76 40.94
N PHE A 131 8.88 6.05 40.57
CA PHE A 131 9.55 5.02 41.37
C PHE A 131 11.00 5.39 41.72
#